data_AF-A0A1H8NFN2-F1
#
_entry.id   AF-A0A1H8NFN2-F1
#
_cell.length_a   1.000
_cell.length_b   1.000
_cell.length_c   1.000
_cell.angle_alpha   90.00
_cell.angle_beta   90.00
_cell.angle_gamma   90.00
#
_symmetry.space_group_name_H-M   'P 1'
#
loop_
_entity.id
_entity.type
_entity.pdbx_description
1 polymer ?
#
loop_
_entity_poly.entity_id
_entity_poly.type
_entity_poly.pdbx_seq_one_letter_code
_entity_poly.pdbx_strand_id
1 'polypeptide(L)' 'MVLHMSRPHKNPKTGVYYFRQKTPADLRAIFGKSEVIKSLNTKEPELARQRHTVEAARQASIWQSLRATPSALPHKQMMA' A
#
# COMPACT_ATOMS: atom_id res chain seq x y z
N MET A 1 20.34 12.86 -9.73
CA MET A 1 19.59 11.62 -9.42
C MET A 1 18.12 11.98 -9.21
N VAL A 2 17.19 11.44 -10.02
CA VAL A 2 15.75 11.61 -9.76
C VAL A 2 15.33 10.55 -8.74
N LEU A 3 14.85 10.98 -7.57
CA LEU A 3 14.16 10.11 -6.62
C LEU A 3 12.98 9.48 -7.37
N HIS A 4 13.07 8.19 -7.69
CA HIS A 4 11.96 7.44 -8.25
C HIS A 4 10.84 7.42 -7.22
N MET A 5 9.93 8.39 -7.31
CA MET A 5 8.68 8.36 -6.58
C MET A 5 7.96 7.05 -6.92
N SER A 6 7.39 6.37 -5.92
CA SER A 6 6.63 5.14 -6.12
C SER A 6 5.57 5.34 -7.21
N ARG A 7 5.80 4.76 -8.39
CA ARG A 7 4.87 4.85 -9.53
C ARG A 7 3.81 3.77 -9.35
N PRO A 8 2.52 4.10 -9.48
CA PRO A 8 1.47 3.09 -9.46
C PRO A 8 1.72 2.07 -10.59
N HIS A 9 1.67 0.79 -10.27
CA HIS A 9 1.99 -0.29 -11.20
C HIS A 9 0.80 -0.58 -12.10
N LYS A 10 0.93 -0.38 -13.42
CA LYS A 10 -0.15 -0.63 -14.38
C LYS A 10 -0.21 -2.12 -14.74
N ASN A 11 -1.41 -2.71 -14.69
CA ASN A 11 -1.63 -4.04 -15.24
C ASN A 11 -1.47 -4.00 -16.77
N PRO A 12 -0.59 -4.82 -17.39
CA PRO A 12 -0.49 -4.87 -18.85
C PRO A 12 -1.77 -5.43 -19.51
N LYS A 13 -2.53 -6.28 -18.81
CA LYS A 13 -3.73 -6.94 -19.38
C LYS A 13 -5.01 -6.11 -19.21
N THR A 14 -5.20 -5.50 -18.04
CA THR A 14 -6.46 -4.78 -17.71
C THR A 14 -6.32 -3.25 -17.72
N GLY A 15 -5.09 -2.73 -17.77
CA GLY A 15 -4.81 -1.29 -17.66
C GLY A 15 -5.07 -0.68 -16.28
N VAL A 16 -5.47 -1.49 -15.29
CA VAL A 16 -5.76 -1.02 -13.93
C VAL A 16 -4.46 -0.77 -13.17
N TYR A 17 -4.40 0.34 -12.45
CA TYR A 17 -3.29 0.68 -11.59
C TYR A 17 -3.38 -0.01 -10.22
N TYR A 18 -2.23 -0.45 -9.72
CA TYR A 18 -2.07 -1.02 -8.39
C TYR A 18 -1.11 -0.18 -7.56
N PHE A 19 -1.46 -0.06 -6.28
CA PHE A 19 -0.56 0.36 -5.22
C PHE A 19 0.30 -0.83 -4.81
N ARG A 20 1.61 -0.66 -4.82
CA ARG A 20 2.58 -1.65 -4.35
C ARG A 20 3.51 -0.97 -3.36
N GLN A 21 3.51 -1.46 -2.12
CA GLN A 21 4.42 -0.98 -1.10
C GLN A 21 5.04 -2.17 -0.36
N LYS A 22 6.37 -2.13 -0.23
CA LYS A 22 7.12 -3.15 0.50
C LYS A 22 6.87 -2.98 2.00
N THR A 23 6.49 -4.04 2.70
CA THR A 23 6.36 -4.03 4.16
C THR A 23 7.76 -3.86 4.78
N PRO A 24 7.97 -2.99 5.79
CA PRO A 24 9.23 -2.86 6.49
C PRO A 24 9.58 -4.17 7.17
N ALA A 25 10.87 -4.46 7.31
CA ALA A 25 11.32 -5.67 8.00
C ALA A 25 10.73 -5.79 9.42
N ASP A 26 10.63 -4.66 10.11
CA ASP A 26 10.05 -4.52 11.45
C ASP A 26 8.59 -4.99 11.53
N LEU A 27 7.77 -4.58 10.56
CA LEU A 27 6.36 -4.99 10.49
C LEU A 27 6.16 -6.30 9.74
N ARG A 28 7.18 -6.82 9.03
CA ARG A 28 7.08 -8.08 8.29
C ARG A 28 6.84 -9.26 9.22
N ALA A 29 7.42 -9.22 10.43
CA ALA A 29 7.19 -10.22 11.47
C ALA A 29 5.74 -10.21 11.97
N ILE A 30 5.11 -9.03 12.07
CA ILE A 30 3.75 -8.85 12.58
C ILE A 30 2.70 -9.08 11.49
N PHE A 31 2.94 -8.53 10.29
CA PHE A 31 2.01 -8.54 9.17
C PHE A 31 2.07 -9.83 8.34
N GLY A 32 3.15 -10.60 8.44
CA GLY A 32 3.33 -11.89 7.77
C GLY A 32 3.52 -11.83 6.24
N LYS A 33 3.30 -10.67 5.60
CA LYS A 33 3.48 -10.48 4.15
C LYS A 33 4.59 -9.47 3.85
N SER A 34 5.42 -9.80 2.85
CA SER A 34 6.56 -8.98 2.42
C SER A 34 6.17 -7.72 1.64
N GLU A 35 5.03 -7.75 0.97
CA GLU A 35 4.52 -6.65 0.13
C GLU A 35 3.01 -6.52 0.29
N VAL A 36 2.54 -5.27 0.25
CA VAL A 36 1.11 -4.92 0.20
C VAL A 36 0.80 -4.48 -1.22
N ILE A 37 -0.07 -5.25 -1.87
CA ILE A 37 -0.58 -4.97 -3.21
C ILE A 37 -2.07 -4.67 -3.08
N LYS A 38 -2.48 -3.48 -3.53
CA LYS A 38 -3.89 -3.06 -3.52
C LYS A 38 -4.28 -2.48 -4.87
N SER A 39 -5.41 -2.90 -5.42
CA SER A 39 -5.95 -2.33 -6.65
C SER A 39 -6.46 -0.92 -6.40
N LEU A 40 -6.02 0.04 -7.21
CA LEU A 40 -6.54 1.41 -7.19
C LEU A 40 -7.84 1.55 -8.01
N ASN A 41 -8.30 0.45 -8.64
CA ASN A 41 -9.50 0.36 -9.47
C ASN A 41 -9.65 1.51 -10.47
N THR A 42 -8.53 1.97 -11.02
CA THR A 42 -8.50 3.09 -11.97
C THR A 42 -7.55 2.79 -13.11
N LYS A 43 -7.91 3.27 -14.30
CA LYS A 43 -7.10 3.21 -15.52
C LYS A 43 -6.48 4.56 -15.87
N GLU A 44 -6.86 5.62 -15.14
CA GLU A 44 -6.38 6.99 -15.37
C GLU A 44 -5.11 7.26 -14.56
N PRO A 45 -4.02 7.75 -15.17
CA PRO A 45 -2.74 7.94 -14.48
C PRO A 45 -2.78 9.03 -13.41
N GLU A 46 -3.53 10.11 -13.63
CA GLU A 46 -3.65 11.21 -12.67
C GLU A 46 -4.46 10.79 -11.44
N LEU A 47 -5.59 10.12 -11.69
CA LEU A 47 -6.43 9.58 -10.63
C LEU A 47 -5.72 8.45 -9.86
N ALA A 48 -4.89 7.65 -10.55
CA ALA A 48 -4.02 6.67 -9.92
C ALA A 48 -3.00 7.33 -8.99
N ARG A 49 -2.38 8.45 -9.38
CA ARG A 49 -1.44 9.19 -8.52
C ARG A 49 -2.14 9.71 -7.27
N GLN A 50 -3.33 10.31 -7.41
CA GLN A 50 -4.11 10.81 -6.28
C GLN A 50 -4.50 9.68 -5.32
N ARG A 51 -5.08 8.59 -5.84
CA ARG A 51 -5.45 7.43 -5.01
C ARG A 51 -4.24 6.75 -4.40
N HIS A 52 -3.11 6.70 -5.11
CA HIS A 52 -1.86 6.19 -4.57
C HIS A 52 -1.39 7.01 -3.36
N THR A 53 -1.43 8.34 -3.42
CA THR A 53 -1.09 9.20 -2.27
C THR A 53 -2.03 8.97 -1.08
N VAL A 54 -3.33 8.87 -1.33
CA VAL A 54 -4.34 8.62 -0.28
C VAL A 54 -4.13 7.26 0.37
N GLU A 55 -3.94 6.20 -0.43
CA GLU A 55 -3.69 4.86 0.09
C GLU A 55 -2.33 4.75 0.79
N ALA A 56 -1.30 5.45 0.30
CA ALA A 56 -0.01 5.54 0.98
C ALA A 56 -0.13 6.20 2.36
N ALA A 57 -0.91 7.28 2.47
CA ALA A 57 -1.16 7.94 3.75
C ALA A 57 -1.92 7.03 4.71
N ARG A 58 -2.98 6.35 4.25
CA ARG A 58 -3.70 5.35 5.06
C ARG A 58 -2.77 4.23 5.53
N GLN A 59 -1.93 3.72 4.64
CA GLN A 59 -0.98 2.66 4.96
C GLN A 59 0.08 3.12 5.97
N ALA A 60 0.56 4.36 5.85
CA ALA A 60 1.48 4.94 6.82
C ALA A 60 0.86 5.05 8.22
N SER A 61 -0.42 5.45 8.33
CA SER A 61 -1.15 5.45 9.61
C SER A 61 -1.26 4.05 10.20
N ILE A 62 -1.59 3.03 9.38
CA ILE A 62 -1.64 1.63 9.82
C ILE A 62 -0.29 1.20 10.38
N TRP A 63 0.80 1.57 9.72
CA TRP A 63 2.15 1.20 10.15
C TRP A 63 2.54 1.90 11.45
N GLN A 64 2.16 3.16 11.62
CA GLN A 64 2.37 3.88 12.88
C GLN A 64 1.58 3.21 14.01
N SER A 65 0.31 2.84 13.79
CA SER A 65 -0.49 2.13 14.78
C SER A 65 0.11 0.76 15.13
N LEU A 66 0.59 0.00 14.13
CA LEU A 66 1.25 -1.29 14.36
C LEU A 66 2.57 -1.15 15.14
N ARG A 67 3.29 -0.04 14.96
CA ARG A 67 4.51 0.26 15.73
C ARG A 67 4.19 0.73 17.15
N ALA A 68 3.12 1.50 17.33
CA ALA A 68 2.71 2.03 18.62
C ALA A 68 2.15 0.94 19.55
N THR A 69 1.48 -0.08 18.99
CA THR A 69 0.88 -1.17 19.77
C THR A 69 1.44 -2.52 19.29
N PRO A 70 2.55 -3.01 19.88
CA PRO A 70 3.16 -4.29 19.48
C PRO A 70 2.29 -5.52 19.80
N SER A 71 1.14 -5.36 20.47
CA SER A 71 0.29 -6.45 20.96
C SER A 71 -1.19 -6.15 20.80
N ALA A 72 -1.72 -6.24 19.58
CA ALA A 72 -3.06 -6.78 19.28
C ALA A 72 -3.38 -6.50 17.80
N LEU A 73 -3.31 -7.55 16.99
CA LEU A 73 -3.93 -7.62 15.67
C LEU A 73 -5.39 -7.11 15.73
N PRO A 74 -5.84 -6.32 14.75
CA PRO A 74 -7.14 -6.54 14.17
C PRO A 74 -6.94 -7.52 13.00
N HIS A 75 -7.26 -8.78 13.27
CA HIS A 75 -7.23 -9.94 12.35
C HIS A 75 -8.23 -9.82 11.17
N LYS A 76 -8.88 -8.68 10.95
CA LYS A 76 -9.88 -8.50 9.89
C LYS A 76 -10.11 -7.01 9.72
N GLN A 77 -9.79 -6.45 8.56
CA GLN A 77 -10.12 -5.11 8.01
C GLN A 77 -8.85 -4.50 7.42
N MET A 78 -8.76 -4.06 6.17
CA MET A 78 -9.78 -3.63 5.24
C MET A 78 -9.39 -4.09 3.82
N MET A 79 -10.07 -5.10 3.31
CA MET A 79 -10.21 -5.31 1.87
C MET A 79 -11.68 -5.66 1.63
N ALA A 80 -12.49 -4.62 1.48
CA ALA A 80 -13.72 -4.63 0.71
C ALA A 80 -13.53 -3.59 -0.41
#